data_AF-A0A7W1E345-F1
#
_entry.id   AF-A0A7W1E345-F1
#
_cell.length_a   1.000
_cell.length_b   1.000
_cell.length_c   1.000
_cell.angle_alpha   90.00
_cell.angle_beta   90.00
_cell.angle_gamma   90.00
#
_symmetry.space_group_name_H-M   'P 1'
#
loop_
_entity.id
_entity.type
_entity.pdbx_description
1 polymer ?
#
loop_
_entity_poly.entity_id
_entity_poly.type
_entity_poly.pdbx_seq_one_letter_code
_entity_poly.pdbx_strand_id
1 'polypeptide(L)' 'AEVRAADPHVTGDSEVDPRIVRVPAAEAEAAAADVVVLLTEHDDFDVGALAAAAHYLFDTRNVVPDGPNVERL' A
#
# COMPACT_ATOMS: atom_id res chain seq x y z
N ALA A 1 15.65 0.37 2.83
CA ALA A 1 14.41 -0.38 2.61
C ALA A 1 14.28 -0.66 1.12
N GLU A 2 13.76 -1.83 0.75
CA GLU A 2 13.27 -2.09 -0.61
C GLU A 2 11.86 -1.51 -0.70
N VAL A 3 11.57 -0.71 -1.73
CA VAL A 3 10.30 0.02 -1.85
C VAL A 3 9.62 -0.36 -3.14
N ARG A 4 8.38 -0.81 -3.01
CA ARG A 4 7.47 -1.12 -4.11
C ARG A 4 6.24 -0.22 -3.98
N ALA A 5 5.78 0.34 -5.08
CA ALA A 5 4.67 1.30 -5.08
C ALA A 5 3.53 0.86 -5.98
N ALA A 6 2.31 1.02 -5.48
CA ALA A 6 1.08 0.86 -6.24
C ALA A 6 0.37 2.21 -6.34
N ASP A 7 0.09 2.63 -7.57
CA ASP A 7 -0.75 3.78 -7.86
C ASP A 7 -1.43 3.54 -9.22
N PRO A 8 -2.78 3.46 -9.28
CA PRO A 8 -3.51 3.15 -10.50
C PRO A 8 -3.54 4.34 -11.48
N HIS A 9 -3.26 5.56 -11.00
CA HIS A 9 -3.33 6.79 -11.78
C HIS A 9 -1.98 7.21 -12.36
N VAL A 10 -0.88 6.69 -11.83
CA VAL A 10 0.45 6.85 -12.42
C VAL A 10 0.57 5.92 -13.63
N THR A 11 0.97 6.41 -14.80
CA THR A 11 1.02 5.58 -16.01
C THR A 11 2.36 5.60 -16.72
N GLY A 12 3.18 6.65 -16.52
CA GLY A 12 4.51 6.76 -17.10
C GLY A 12 5.64 6.37 -16.15
N ASP A 13 6.70 5.74 -16.69
CA ASP A 13 7.91 5.41 -15.93
C ASP A 13 8.69 6.65 -15.47
N SER A 14 8.52 7.80 -16.14
CA SER A 14 9.16 9.07 -15.75
C SER A 14 8.51 9.74 -14.54
N GLU A 15 7.33 9.29 -14.12
CA GLU A 15 6.59 9.86 -12.98
C GLU A 15 7.01 9.22 -11.65
N VAL A 16 7.81 8.16 -11.70
CA VAL A 16 8.28 7.41 -10.53
C VAL A 16 9.80 7.43 -10.48
N ASP A 17 10.36 7.54 -9.28
CA ASP A 17 11.81 7.38 -9.09
C ASP A 17 12.23 6.00 -9.64
N PRO A 18 13.26 5.90 -10.50
CA PRO A 18 13.64 4.66 -11.17
C PRO A 18 14.09 3.55 -10.20
N ARG A 19 14.33 3.86 -8.93
CA ARG A 19 14.65 2.87 -7.88
C ARG A 19 13.40 2.18 -7.32
N ILE A 20 12.20 2.69 -7.58
CA ILE A 20 10.95 2.14 -7.06
C ILE A 20 10.37 1.16 -8.09
N VAL A 21 10.08 -0.05 -7.63
CA VAL A 21 9.40 -1.05 -8.45
C VAL A 21 7.89 -0.79 -8.38
N ARG A 22 7.25 -0.61 -9.53
CA ARG A 22 5.80 -0.49 -9.61
C ARG A 22 5.16 -1.87 -9.53
N VAL A 23 4.15 -2.01 -8.68
CA VAL A 23 3.42 -3.26 -8.45
C VAL A 23 1.91 -3.00 -8.42
N PRO A 24 1.07 -4.01 -8.70
CA PRO A 24 -0.36 -3.90 -8.43
C PRO A 24 -0.61 -3.82 -6.91
N ALA A 25 -1.71 -3.18 -6.51
CA ALA A 25 -2.21 -3.24 -5.13
C ALA A 25 -2.86 -4.61 -4.88
N ALA A 26 -2.03 -5.64 -4.73
CA ALA A 26 -2.45 -7.03 -4.54
C ALA A 26 -2.14 -7.52 -3.13
N GLU A 27 -2.99 -8.39 -2.58
CA GLU A 27 -2.78 -9.03 -1.27
C GLU A 27 -1.43 -9.75 -1.17
N ALA A 28 -0.95 -10.35 -2.26
CA ALA A 28 0.35 -11.02 -2.30
C ALA A 28 1.53 -10.05 -2.08
N GLU A 29 1.41 -8.80 -2.58
CA GLU A 29 2.40 -7.76 -2.35
C GLU A 29 2.35 -7.27 -0.90
N ALA A 30 1.15 -7.11 -0.34
CA ALA A 30 0.95 -6.75 1.06
C ALA A 30 1.49 -7.82 2.02
N ALA A 31 1.26 -9.10 1.73
CA ALA A 31 1.74 -10.23 2.53
C ALA A 31 3.26 -10.45 2.41
N ALA A 32 3.88 -10.01 1.31
CA ALA A 32 5.34 -10.11 1.14
C ALA A 32 6.10 -8.95 1.79
N ALA A 33 5.43 -7.82 2.05
CA ALA A 33 6.03 -6.63 2.62
C ALA A 33 6.09 -6.68 4.15
N ASP A 34 7.19 -6.20 4.74
CA ASP A 34 7.29 -6.01 6.19
C ASP A 34 6.29 -4.94 6.69
N VAL A 35 6.05 -3.91 5.87
CA VAL A 35 5.22 -2.74 6.18
C VAL A 35 4.50 -2.31 4.91
N VAL A 36 3.18 -2.14 4.99
CA VAL A 36 2.35 -1.46 3.99
C VAL A 36 2.06 -0.06 4.49
N VAL A 37 2.27 0.96 3.66
CA VAL A 37 1.95 2.35 4.00
C VAL A 37 0.89 2.88 3.06
N LEU A 38 -0.29 3.22 3.59
CA LEU A 38 -1.34 3.85 2.81
C LEU A 38 -1.08 5.36 2.76
N LEU A 39 -0.54 5.81 1.63
CA LEU A 39 -0.20 7.22 1.38
C LEU A 39 -1.31 7.97 0.65
N THR A 40 -2.19 7.29 -0.08
CA THR A 40 -3.32 7.87 -0.80
C THR A 40 -4.47 6.89 -0.74
N GLU A 41 -5.66 7.37 -0.38
CA GLU A 41 -6.91 6.62 -0.48
C GLU A 41 -7.37 6.66 -1.93
N HIS A 42 -6.96 5.67 -2.72
CA HIS A 42 -7.49 5.47 -4.06
C HIS A 42 -8.72 4.57 -3.97
N ASP A 43 -9.83 4.96 -4.61
CA ASP A 43 -11.08 4.19 -4.64
C ASP A 43 -10.91 2.79 -5.23
N ASP A 44 -9.89 2.59 -6.08
CA ASP A 44 -9.54 1.30 -6.70
C ASP A 44 -8.93 0.28 -5.72
N PHE A 45 -8.51 0.72 -4.52
CA PHE A 45 -7.85 -0.16 -3.55
C PHE A 45 -8.86 -0.80 -2.60
N ASP A 46 -8.85 -2.12 -2.53
CA ASP A 46 -9.48 -2.84 -1.42
C ASP A 46 -8.57 -2.78 -0.19
N VAL A 47 -8.63 -1.64 0.51
CA VAL A 47 -7.81 -1.38 1.70
C VAL A 47 -8.09 -2.37 2.84
N GLY A 48 -9.29 -2.96 2.88
CA GLY A 48 -9.64 -4.01 3.85
C GLY A 48 -8.90 -5.32 3.56
N ALA A 49 -8.89 -5.75 2.29
CA ALA A 49 -8.14 -6.93 1.86
C ALA A 49 -6.63 -6.74 2.05
N LEU A 50 -6.10 -5.57 1.70
CA LEU A 50 -4.69 -5.24 1.93
C LEU A 50 -4.33 -5.26 3.42
N ALA A 51 -5.16 -4.69 4.28
CA ALA A 51 -4.96 -4.72 5.73
C ALA A 51 -5.02 -6.14 6.29
N ALA A 52 -5.91 -6.99 5.79
CA ALA A 52 -6.02 -8.38 6.22
C ALA A 52 -4.79 -9.22 5.83
N ALA A 53 -4.15 -8.92 4.70
CA ALA A 53 -2.96 -9.63 4.22
C ALA A 53 -1.64 -9.09 4.81
N ALA A 54 -1.58 -7.80 5.15
CA ALA A 54 -0.36 -7.15 5.60
C ALA A 54 0.10 -7.61 6.99
N HIS A 55 1.41 -7.74 7.17
CA HIS A 55 2.00 -7.95 8.50
C HIS A 55 1.81 -6.73 9.42
N TYR A 56 1.90 -5.54 8.83
CA TYR A 56 1.71 -4.25 9.48
C TYR A 56 1.26 -3.24 8.43
N LEU A 57 0.20 -2.49 8.72
CA LEU A 57 -0.31 -1.42 7.87
C LEU A 57 -0.29 -0.09 8.63
N PHE A 58 0.44 0.87 8.08
CA PHE A 58 0.44 2.25 8.55
C PHE A 58 -0.48 3.11 7.68
N ASP A 59 -1.60 3.52 8.25
CA ASP A 59 -2.63 4.29 7.57
C ASP A 59 -2.49 5.79 7.89
N THR A 60 -2.05 6.55 6.88
CA THR A 60 -1.92 8.01 6.98
C THR A 60 -3.17 8.77 6.55
N ARG A 61 -4.23 8.04 6.17
CA ARG A 61 -5.49 8.57 5.63
C ARG A 61 -6.67 8.34 6.55
N ASN A 62 -6.51 7.50 7.58
CA ASN A 62 -7.53 7.22 8.59
C ASN A 62 -8.81 6.62 7.99
N VAL A 63 -8.64 5.66 7.08
CA VAL A 63 -9.69 5.03 6.27
C VAL A 63 -9.70 3.50 6.42
N VAL A 64 -8.62 2.92 6.95
CA VAL A 64 -8.53 1.48 7.18
C VAL A 64 -9.26 1.12 8.48
N PRO A 65 -10.11 0.08 8.50
CA PRO A 65 -10.75 -0.39 9.71
C PRO A 65 -9.73 -0.77 10.80
N ASP A 66 -10.13 -0.61 12.07
CA ASP A 66 -9.30 -1.01 13.20
C ASP A 66 -8.94 -2.50 13.16
N GLY A 67 -7.67 -2.79 13.43
CA GLY A 67 -7.14 -4.14 13.45
C GLY A 67 -5.85 -4.21 14.28
N PRO A 68 -5.45 -5.43 14.72
CA PRO A 68 -4.26 -5.62 15.56
C PRO A 68 -2.95 -5.25 14.87
N ASN A 69 -2.96 -5.15 13.54
CA ASN A 69 -1.81 -4.83 12.68
C ASN A 69 -1.94 -3.45 12.01
N VAL A 70 -2.97 -2.66 12.36
CA VAL A 70 -3.22 -1.34 11.76
C VAL A 70 -2.86 -0.24 12.75
N GLU A 71 -1.98 0.66 12.34
CA GLU A 71 -1.64 1.89 13.06
C GLU A 71 -2.08 3.11 12.24
N ARG A 72 -2.72 4.09 12.88
CA ARG A 72 -3.28 5.30 12.24
C ARG A 72 -2.59 6.57 12.77
N LEU A 73 -2.36 7.54 11.89
CA LEU A 73 -1.86 8.88 12.23
C LEU A 73 -2.99 9.86 12.58
#